data_AF-A0A1A8P3X7-F1
#
_entry.id   AF-A0A1A8P3X7-F1
#
_cell.length_a   1.000
_cell.length_b   1.000
_cell.length_c   1.000
_cell.angle_alpha   90.00
_cell.angle_beta   90.00
_cell.angle_gamma   90.00
#
_symmetry.space_group_name_H-M   'P 1'
#
loop_
_entity.id
_entity.type
_entity.pdbx_description
1 polymer ?
#
loop_
_entity_poly.entity_id
_entity_poly.type
_entity_poly.pdbx_seq_one_letter_code
_entity_poly.pdbx_strand_id
1 'polypeptide(L)'
;WVGVIRYLGYFQKYNVLILTLKAAFPKVLRFCCCAGMIYLGYTFCGWIVLGPYHEKFEGLSRVAECLFSLLNGDDMFTTFAQLKDTNTLVWLFSRAYLYSFISLFIYMVLSLFIALITDSYETIKNYQRDGFPLTDLQKFL
;
A
#
# COMPACT_ATOMS: atom_id res chain seq x y z
N TRP A 1 -22.13 0.19 -11.62
CA TRP A 1 -21.57 -0.86 -10.74
C TRP A 1 -21.41 -0.43 -9.29
N VAL A 2 -20.74 0.68 -8.95
CA VAL A 2 -20.62 1.17 -7.54
C VAL A 2 -21.98 1.41 -6.86
N GLY A 3 -23.01 1.84 -7.60
CA GLY A 3 -24.37 2.00 -7.06
C GLY A 3 -25.03 0.72 -6.55
N VAL A 4 -24.61 -0.46 -7.03
CA VAL A 4 -25.12 -1.77 -6.60
C VAL A 4 -24.68 -2.10 -5.17
N ILE A 5 -23.55 -1.55 -4.73
CA ILE A 5 -23.02 -1.69 -3.35
C ILE A 5 -24.01 -1.10 -2.33
N ARG A 6 -24.78 -0.08 -2.71
CA ARG A 6 -25.83 0.51 -1.86
C ARG A 6 -26.99 -0.43 -1.62
N TYR A 7 -27.34 -1.26 -2.61
CA TYR A 7 -28.39 -2.28 -2.49
C TYR A 7 -27.92 -3.48 -1.66
N LEU A 8 -26.64 -3.85 -1.77
CA LEU A 8 -26.04 -4.92 -0.95
C LEU A 8 -25.91 -4.54 0.53
N GLY A 9 -25.77 -3.25 0.85
CA GLY A 9 -25.77 -2.73 2.23
C GLY A 9 -27.07 -2.97 3.00
N TYR A 10 -28.15 -3.39 2.36
CA TYR A 10 -29.41 -3.74 3.05
C TYR A 10 -29.29 -5.04 3.85
N PHE A 11 -28.33 -5.91 3.50
CA PHE A 11 -28.01 -7.10 4.28
C PHE A 11 -27.04 -6.74 5.42
N GLN A 12 -27.45 -7.05 6.67
CA GLN A 12 -26.69 -6.79 7.90
C GLN A 12 -25.21 -7.19 7.82
N LYS A 13 -24.87 -8.31 7.16
CA LYS A 13 -23.48 -8.76 6.98
C LYS A 13 -22.64 -7.88 6.05
N TYR A 14 -23.23 -7.38 4.95
CA TYR A 14 -22.51 -6.56 3.96
C TYR A 14 -22.44 -5.09 4.39
N ASN A 15 -23.43 -4.62 5.15
CA ASN A 15 -23.41 -3.27 5.72
C ASN A 15 -22.17 -3.05 6.60
N VAL A 16 -21.80 -4.04 7.41
CA VAL A 16 -20.62 -4.00 8.28
C VAL A 16 -19.35 -3.83 7.47
N LEU A 17 -19.21 -4.59 6.37
CA LEU A 17 -18.02 -4.52 5.52
C LEU A 17 -17.90 -3.15 4.83
N ILE A 18 -19.02 -2.57 4.41
CA ILE A 18 -19.04 -1.23 3.79
C ILE A 18 -18.73 -0.16 4.84
N LEU A 19 -19.26 -0.30 6.06
CA LEU A 19 -18.99 0.61 7.17
C LEU A 19 -17.53 0.54 7.60
N THR A 20 -16.93 -0.66 7.65
CA THR A 20 -15.51 -0.85 7.97
C THR A 20 -14.61 -0.27 6.91
N LEU A 21 -14.92 -0.48 5.64
CA LEU A 21 -14.17 0.13 4.55
C LEU A 21 -14.23 1.66 4.63
N LYS A 22 -15.42 2.22 4.89
CA LYS A 22 -15.62 3.67 5.00
C LYS A 22 -14.90 4.29 6.20
N ALA A 23 -14.89 3.60 7.35
CA ALA A 23 -14.19 4.03 8.56
C ALA A 23 -12.66 3.87 8.45
N ALA A 24 -12.19 2.81 7.79
CA ALA A 24 -10.78 2.56 7.53
C ALA A 24 -10.20 3.51 6.47
N PHE A 25 -11.01 3.93 5.49
CA PHE A 25 -10.58 4.77 4.36
C PHE A 25 -9.77 6.02 4.77
N PRO A 26 -10.23 6.90 5.69
CA PRO A 26 -9.45 8.08 6.09
C PRO A 26 -8.15 7.73 6.84
N LYS A 27 -8.13 6.66 7.64
CA LYS A 27 -6.92 6.18 8.33
C LYS A 27 -5.88 5.68 7.32
N VAL A 28 -6.34 4.84 6.39
CA VAL A 28 -5.53 4.27 5.31
C VAL A 28 -5.01 5.34 4.37
N LEU A 29 -5.81 6.34 4.03
CA LEU A 29 -5.39 7.42 3.12
C LEU A 29 -4.25 8.27 3.70
N ARG A 30 -4.28 8.58 5.00
CA ARG A 30 -3.17 9.26 5.69
C ARG A 30 -1.90 8.42 5.69
N PHE A 31 -2.02 7.13 5.99
CA PHE A 31 -0.89 6.20 5.95
C PHE A 31 -0.30 6.07 4.54
N CYS A 32 -1.16 5.96 3.53
CA CYS A 32 -0.78 5.92 2.13
C CYS A 32 -0.06 7.20 1.68
N CYS A 33 -0.47 8.37 2.16
CA CYS A 33 0.22 9.62 1.88
C CYS A 33 1.67 9.61 2.43
N CYS A 34 1.87 9.12 3.65
CA CYS A 34 3.22 9.00 4.24
C CYS A 34 4.08 7.96 3.50
N ALA A 35 3.52 6.78 3.23
CA ALA A 35 4.19 5.74 2.46
C ALA A 35 4.51 6.21 1.02
N GLY A 36 3.63 7.02 0.43
CA GLY A 36 3.81 7.63 -0.89
C GLY A 36 5.01 8.58 -0.93
N MET A 37 5.25 9.38 0.11
CA MET A 37 6.45 10.23 0.18
C MET A 37 7.74 9.40 0.19
N ILE A 38 7.79 8.32 0.99
CA ILE A 38 8.94 7.41 1.02
C ILE A 38 9.12 6.76 -0.35
N TYR A 39 8.02 6.28 -0.94
CA TYR A 39 8.02 5.62 -2.25
C TYR A 39 8.57 6.55 -3.33
N LEU A 40 8.11 7.81 -3.39
CA LEU A 40 8.64 8.80 -4.33
C LEU A 40 10.14 9.05 -4.12
N GLY A 41 10.61 9.12 -2.87
CA GLY A 41 12.04 9.24 -2.56
C GLY A 41 12.87 8.08 -3.12
N TYR A 42 12.36 6.85 -2.98
CA TYR A 42 12.94 5.66 -3.61
C TYR A 42 12.87 5.78 -5.14
N THR A 43 11.74 6.14 -5.74
CA THR A 43 11.60 6.33 -7.20
C THR A 43 12.63 7.33 -7.75
N PHE A 44 12.84 8.48 -7.11
CA PHE A 44 13.84 9.47 -7.53
C PHE A 44 15.27 8.94 -7.39
N CYS A 45 15.58 8.26 -6.29
CA CYS A 45 16.89 7.65 -6.07
C CYS A 45 17.19 6.57 -7.12
N GLY A 46 16.22 5.68 -7.37
CA GLY A 46 16.31 4.64 -8.40
C GLY A 46 16.48 5.23 -9.81
N TRP A 47 15.74 6.30 -10.13
CA TRP A 47 15.83 6.98 -11.42
C TRP A 47 17.21 7.60 -11.66
N ILE A 48 17.74 8.36 -10.69
CA ILE A 48 19.04 9.04 -10.85
C ILE A 48 20.20 8.04 -10.89
N VAL A 49 20.19 7.01 -10.03
CA VAL A 49 21.32 6.08 -9.90
C VAL A 49 21.31 4.99 -10.96
N LEU A 50 20.13 4.48 -11.36
CA LEU A 50 20.02 3.40 -12.34
C LEU A 50 19.65 3.87 -13.75
N GLY A 51 19.20 5.12 -13.91
CA GLY A 51 18.87 5.73 -15.20
C GLY A 51 19.97 5.61 -16.27
N PRO A 52 21.25 5.91 -15.98
CA PRO A 52 22.31 5.81 -16.99
C PRO A 52 22.76 4.37 -17.30
N TYR A 53 22.27 3.38 -16.53
CA TYR A 53 22.70 1.98 -16.63
C TYR A 53 21.59 1.01 -17.10
N HIS A 54 20.34 1.46 -17.23
CA HIS A 54 19.21 0.60 -17.59
C HIS A 54 18.13 1.27 -18.45
N GLU A 55 17.74 0.61 -19.55
CA GLU A 55 16.62 1.00 -20.43
C GLU A 55 15.24 1.00 -19.74
N LYS A 56 15.08 0.27 -18.62
CA LYS A 56 13.85 0.30 -17.80
C LYS A 56 13.74 1.52 -16.89
N PHE A 57 14.84 2.26 -16.67
CA PHE A 57 14.91 3.39 -15.74
C PHE A 57 15.07 4.74 -16.48
N GLU A 58 14.88 4.83 -17.80
CA GLU A 58 14.89 6.12 -18.50
C GLU A 58 13.73 7.04 -18.07
N GLY A 59 12.55 6.47 -17.82
CA GLY A 59 11.35 7.20 -17.45
C GLY A 59 10.96 6.99 -15.99
N LEU A 60 10.70 8.08 -15.26
CA LEU A 60 10.24 8.05 -13.87
C LEU A 60 8.96 7.20 -13.69
N SER A 61 8.10 7.13 -14.71
CA SER A 61 6.92 6.27 -14.76
C SER A 61 7.26 4.76 -14.75
N ARG A 62 8.25 4.33 -15.55
CA ARG A 62 8.69 2.91 -15.57
C ARG A 62 9.35 2.50 -14.27
N VAL A 63 10.10 3.42 -13.65
CA VAL A 63 10.69 3.20 -12.32
C VAL A 63 9.58 2.96 -11.30
N ALA A 64 8.53 3.79 -11.31
CA ALA A 64 7.37 3.58 -10.45
C ALA A 64 6.67 2.23 -10.75
N GLU A 65 6.39 1.90 -12.01
CA GLU A 65 5.79 0.61 -12.38
C GLU A 65 6.62 -0.59 -11.88
N CYS A 66 7.95 -0.53 -12.02
CA CYS A 66 8.87 -1.56 -11.54
C CYS A 66 8.90 -1.65 -10.00
N LEU A 67 8.95 -0.53 -9.29
CA LEU A 67 8.87 -0.54 -7.83
C LEU A 67 7.50 -1.06 -7.35
N PHE A 68 6.42 -0.77 -8.07
CA PHE A 68 5.08 -1.25 -7.74
C PHE A 68 4.93 -2.76 -7.99
N SER A 69 5.50 -3.29 -9.09
CA SER A 69 5.51 -4.74 -9.35
C SER A 69 6.34 -5.47 -8.28
N LEU A 70 7.51 -4.94 -7.91
CA LEU A 70 8.35 -5.48 -6.83
C LEU A 70 7.65 -5.49 -5.48
N LEU A 71 6.87 -4.45 -5.18
CA LEU A 71 6.10 -4.33 -3.93
C LEU A 71 5.02 -5.42 -3.83
N ASN A 72 4.42 -5.80 -4.96
CA ASN A 72 3.48 -6.91 -5.06
C ASN A 72 4.16 -8.29 -5.16
N GLY A 73 5.50 -8.32 -5.19
CA GLY A 73 6.28 -9.55 -5.28
C GLY A 73 6.49 -10.09 -6.68
N ASP A 74 6.20 -9.30 -7.71
CA ASP A 74 6.39 -9.67 -9.10
C ASP A 74 7.81 -9.30 -9.58
N ASP A 75 8.38 -10.15 -10.44
CA ASP A 75 9.65 -9.90 -11.14
C ASP A 75 10.90 -9.57 -10.29
N MET A 76 11.00 -10.07 -9.04
CA MET A 76 12.19 -9.82 -8.20
C MET A 76 13.48 -10.36 -8.84
N PHE A 77 13.50 -11.62 -9.28
CA PHE A 77 14.69 -12.27 -9.82
C PHE A 77 15.15 -11.66 -11.14
N THR A 78 14.20 -11.32 -12.02
CA THR A 78 14.49 -10.71 -13.32
C THR A 78 15.14 -9.34 -13.16
N THR A 79 14.71 -8.55 -12.16
CA THR A 79 15.35 -7.29 -11.81
C THR A 79 16.81 -7.51 -11.36
N PHE A 80 17.07 -8.46 -10.46
CA PHE A 80 18.43 -8.78 -10.00
C PHE A 80 19.33 -9.35 -11.11
N ALA A 81 18.78 -10.13 -12.03
CA ALA A 81 19.52 -10.72 -13.15
C ALA A 81 19.94 -9.64 -14.16
N GLN A 82 19.05 -8.71 -14.48
CA GLN A 82 19.35 -7.59 -15.38
C GLN A 82 20.44 -6.67 -14.81
N LEU A 83 20.56 -6.55 -13.48
CA LEU A 83 21.54 -5.71 -12.81
C LEU A 83 22.98 -6.28 -12.78
N LYS A 84 23.17 -7.56 -13.13
CA LYS A 84 24.44 -8.27 -12.94
C LYS A 84 25.58 -7.78 -13.85
N ASP A 85 25.27 -7.18 -14.99
CA ASP A 85 26.25 -6.91 -16.05
C ASP A 85 26.91 -5.52 -15.97
N THR A 86 26.70 -4.79 -14.87
CA THR A 86 27.24 -3.42 -14.68
C THR A 86 28.37 -3.38 -13.64
N ASN A 87 29.06 -2.23 -13.57
CA ASN A 87 30.16 -1.96 -12.62
C ASN A 87 29.87 -2.49 -11.19
N THR A 88 30.87 -3.10 -10.55
CA THR A 88 30.74 -3.74 -9.23
C THR A 88 30.16 -2.83 -8.13
N LEU A 89 30.44 -1.52 -8.19
CA LEU A 89 29.89 -0.55 -7.24
C LEU A 89 28.38 -0.30 -7.45
N VAL A 90 27.95 -0.17 -8.70
CA VAL A 90 26.52 0.02 -9.06
C VAL A 90 25.73 -1.26 -8.76
N TRP A 91 26.36 -2.41 -8.98
CA TRP A 91 25.80 -3.71 -8.61
C TRP A 91 25.58 -3.87 -7.10
N LEU A 92 26.54 -3.45 -6.28
CA LEU A 92 26.41 -3.50 -4.81
C LEU A 92 25.31 -2.54 -4.33
N PHE A 93 25.31 -1.31 -4.86
CA PHE A 93 24.32 -0.30 -4.50
C PHE A 93 22.89 -0.75 -4.86
N SER A 94 22.70 -1.30 -6.07
CA SER A 94 21.38 -1.73 -6.53
C SER A 94 20.82 -2.89 -5.71
N ARG A 95 21.66 -3.84 -5.27
CA ARG A 95 21.25 -4.89 -4.33
C ARG A 95 20.84 -4.33 -2.97
N ALA A 96 21.68 -3.48 -2.38
CA ALA A 96 21.36 -2.85 -1.09
C ALA A 96 20.06 -2.04 -1.17
N TYR A 97 19.88 -1.28 -2.26
CA TYR A 97 18.69 -0.52 -2.56
C TYR A 97 17.45 -1.42 -2.66
N LEU A 98 17.46 -2.45 -3.52
CA LEU A 98 16.32 -3.36 -3.71
C LEU A 98 15.99 -4.14 -2.43
N TYR A 99 16.99 -4.66 -1.70
CA TYR A 99 16.73 -5.35 -0.43
C TYR A 99 16.16 -4.42 0.63
N SER A 100 16.65 -3.18 0.74
CA SER A 100 16.09 -2.18 1.66
C SER A 100 14.64 -1.82 1.31
N PHE A 101 14.34 -1.67 0.01
CA PHE A 101 13.01 -1.35 -0.47
C PHE A 101 12.02 -2.50 -0.21
N ILE A 102 12.38 -3.72 -0.63
CA ILE A 102 11.54 -4.92 -0.47
C ILE A 102 11.26 -5.17 1.02
N SER A 103 12.30 -5.15 1.86
CA SER A 103 12.11 -5.41 3.30
C SER A 103 11.24 -4.35 3.98
N LEU A 104 11.45 -3.06 3.67
CA LEU A 104 10.68 -1.99 4.28
C LEU A 104 9.22 -1.99 3.79
N PHE A 105 8.98 -2.08 2.48
CA PHE A 105 7.62 -1.99 1.97
C PHE A 105 6.79 -3.26 2.20
N ILE A 106 7.37 -4.45 1.99
CA ILE A 106 6.61 -5.70 2.19
C ILE A 106 6.42 -5.97 3.68
N TYR A 107 7.47 -5.91 4.50
CA TYR A 107 7.34 -6.32 5.90
C TYR A 107 6.77 -5.23 6.80
N MET A 108 7.05 -3.95 6.57
CA MET A 108 6.55 -2.88 7.44
C MET A 108 5.27 -2.25 6.88
N VAL A 109 5.31 -1.73 5.65
CA VAL A 109 4.19 -0.95 5.11
C VAL A 109 2.96 -1.84 4.88
N LEU A 110 3.13 -3.01 4.27
CA LEU A 110 2.04 -3.96 4.00
C LEU A 110 1.45 -4.54 5.30
N SER A 111 2.29 -4.88 6.28
CA SER A 111 1.83 -5.34 7.60
C SER A 111 1.03 -4.27 8.34
N LEU A 112 1.49 -3.01 8.31
CA LEU A 112 0.76 -1.88 8.92
C LEU A 112 -0.57 -1.61 8.22
N PHE A 113 -0.63 -1.77 6.89
CA PHE A 113 -1.86 -1.63 6.14
C PHE A 113 -2.90 -2.68 6.56
N ILE A 114 -2.49 -3.95 6.69
CA ILE A 114 -3.34 -5.04 7.17
C ILE A 114 -3.78 -4.78 8.63
N ALA A 115 -2.87 -4.30 9.48
CA ALA A 115 -3.17 -3.97 10.87
C ALA A 115 -4.22 -2.85 10.99
N LEU A 116 -4.14 -1.80 10.17
CA LEU A 116 -5.13 -0.70 10.15
C LEU A 116 -6.53 -1.15 9.72
N ILE A 117 -6.60 -2.06 8.75
CA ILE A 117 -7.88 -2.65 8.30
C ILE A 117 -8.45 -3.54 9.40
N THR A 118 -7.60 -4.38 10.02
CA THR A 118 -7.99 -5.27 11.11
C THR A 118 -8.49 -4.48 12.33
N ASP A 119 -7.79 -3.42 12.73
CA ASP A 119 -8.19 -2.50 13.82
C ASP A 119 -9.58 -1.87 13.56
N SER A 120 -9.79 -1.40 12.33
CA SER A 120 -11.08 -0.81 11.93
C SER A 120 -12.20 -1.85 11.88
N TYR A 121 -11.88 -3.08 11.47
CA TYR A 121 -12.80 -4.21 11.48
C TYR A 121 -13.21 -4.62 12.91
N GLU A 122 -12.25 -4.74 13.82
CA GLU A 122 -12.51 -5.06 15.24
C GLU A 122 -13.34 -3.96 15.91
N THR A 123 -13.02 -2.69 15.67
CA THR A 123 -13.77 -1.55 16.22
C THR A 123 -15.26 -1.62 15.84
N ILE A 124 -15.58 -1.90 14.58
CA ILE A 124 -16.99 -1.98 14.13
C ILE A 124 -17.67 -3.28 14.56
N LYS A 125 -16.92 -4.38 14.64
CA LYS A 125 -17.43 -5.63 15.21
C LYS A 125 -17.82 -5.44 16.68
N ASN A 126 -17.05 -4.68 17.45
CA ASN A 126 -17.39 -4.31 18.83
C ASN A 126 -18.62 -3.40 18.88
N TYR A 127 -18.72 -2.39 18.00
CA TYR A 127 -19.93 -1.56 17.90
C TYR A 127 -21.20 -2.35 17.55
N GLN A 128 -21.10 -3.44 16.78
CA GLN A 128 -22.27 -4.31 16.56
C GLN A 128 -22.65 -5.13 17.79
N ARG A 129 -21.69 -5.49 18.64
CA ARG A 129 -21.92 -6.32 19.82
C ARG A 129 -22.45 -5.51 21.00
N ASP A 130 -21.88 -4.33 21.23
CA ASP A 130 -22.18 -3.47 22.39
C ASP A 130 -23.17 -2.34 22.06
N GLY A 131 -23.54 -2.21 20.78
CA GLY A 131 -24.39 -1.13 20.26
C GLY A 131 -23.56 0.04 19.71
N PHE A 132 -24.11 0.71 18.68
CA PHE A 132 -23.48 1.91 18.13
C PHE A 132 -23.46 3.03 19.18
N PRO A 133 -22.42 3.88 19.20
CA PRO A 133 -22.40 5.03 20.08
C PRO A 133 -23.59 5.91 19.71
N LEU A 134 -24.49 6.11 20.69
CA LEU A 134 -25.71 6.89 20.52
C LEU A 134 -25.33 8.31 20.08
N THR A 135 -25.60 8.61 18.81
CA THR A 135 -25.52 9.98 18.32
C THR A 135 -26.66 10.78 18.94
N ASP A 136 -26.48 12.08 19.16
CA ASP A 136 -27.52 12.91 19.81
C ASP A 136 -28.87 12.85 19.07
N LEU A 137 -28.82 12.61 17.76
CA LEU A 137 -30.01 12.37 16.93
C LEU A 137 -30.70 11.04 17.24
N GLN A 138 -29.97 9.97 17.57
CA GLN A 138 -30.54 8.69 18.04
C GLN A 138 -31.02 8.74 19.49
N LYS A 139 -30.52 9.67 20.31
CA LYS A 139 -31.08 9.91 21.66
C LYS A 139 -32.38 10.71 21.62
N PHE A 140 -32.57 11.50 20.56
CA PHE A 140 -33.73 12.36 20.38
C PHE A 140 -34.93 11.65 19.73
N LEU A 141 -34.68 10.60 18.94
CA LEU A 141 -35.67 9.82 18.20
C LEU A 141 -36.13 8.61 19.01
#